data_AF-A0A965W0R3-F1
#
_entry.id   AF-A0A965W0R3-F1
#
_cell.length_a   1.000
_cell.length_b   1.000
_cell.length_c   1.000
_cell.angle_alpha   90.00
_cell.angle_beta   90.00
_cell.angle_gamma   90.00
#
_symmetry.space_group_name_H-M   'P 1'
#
loop_
_entity.id
_entity.type
_entity.pdbx_description
1 polymer ?
#
loop_
_entity_poly.entity_id
_entity_poly.type
_entity_poly.pdbx_seq_one_letter_code
_entity_poly.pdbx_strand_id
1 'polypeptide(L)'
;MEIELKLAVSPTALNRLIRHPIWSSWRCSDSRQTLRSIYFDTANADLTAAGYALRLRRVGRRWVQTVKGGGGAGAGLHRRDEFESEVRGPQPDFTKMPDRLLDGVLADATVRGQLLARVRDALHTPGAHGSSR
;
A
#
# COMPACT_ATOMS: atom_id res chain seq x y z
N MET A 1 4.38 -13.14 11.38
CA MET A 1 3.59 -12.18 12.17
C MET A 1 4.34 -10.85 12.14
N GLU A 2 3.73 -9.81 11.60
CA GLU A 2 4.27 -8.44 11.58
C GLU A 2 3.50 -7.59 12.61
N ILE A 3 4.19 -6.67 13.29
CA ILE A 3 3.60 -5.73 14.26
C ILE A 3 4.13 -4.34 13.92
N GLU A 4 3.23 -3.39 13.63
CA GLU A 4 3.59 -2.03 13.19
C GLU A 4 2.97 -0.98 14.12
N LEU A 5 3.74 0.07 14.47
CA LEU A 5 3.27 1.26 15.19
C LEU A 5 3.51 2.50 14.34
N LYS A 6 2.45 3.26 14.05
CA LYS A 6 2.52 4.52 13.29
C LYS A 6 2.32 5.71 14.22
N LEU A 7 3.25 6.66 14.18
CA LEU A 7 3.22 7.87 14.97
C LEU A 7 3.19 9.09 14.06
N ALA A 8 2.27 10.00 14.30
CA ALA A 8 2.29 11.32 13.66
C ALA A 8 3.37 12.18 14.33
N VAL A 9 4.15 12.90 13.53
CA VAL A 9 5.21 13.78 14.02
C VAL A 9 5.14 15.11 13.28
N SER A 10 5.28 16.22 14.00
CA SER A 10 5.34 17.54 13.38
C SER A 10 6.67 17.71 12.62
N PRO A 11 6.73 18.55 11.57
CA PRO A 11 7.97 18.79 10.84
C PRO A 11 9.14 19.22 11.75
N THR A 12 8.85 20.08 12.74
CA THR A 12 9.84 20.55 13.72
C THR A 12 10.35 19.40 14.61
N ALA A 13 9.46 18.52 15.06
CA ALA A 13 9.83 17.37 15.88
C ALA A 13 10.60 16.31 15.06
N LEU A 14 10.26 16.13 13.78
CA LEU A 14 10.95 15.19 12.89
C LEU A 14 12.44 15.53 12.72
N ASN A 15 12.76 16.82 12.53
CA ASN A 15 14.15 17.27 12.44
C ASN A 15 14.95 16.99 13.72
N ARG A 16 14.32 17.17 14.88
CA ARG A 16 14.93 16.82 16.17
C ARG A 16 15.12 15.31 16.32
N LEU A 17 14.13 14.54 15.89
CA LEU A 17 14.15 13.08 15.95
C LEU A 17 15.27 12.51 15.09
N ILE A 18 15.38 12.92 13.82
CA ILE A 18 16.42 12.41 12.89
C ILE A 18 17.84 12.67 13.42
N ARG A 19 18.05 13.81 14.09
CA ARG A 19 19.35 14.21 14.65
C ARG A 19 19.58 13.68 16.08
N HIS A 20 18.65 12.93 16.63
CA HIS A 20 18.70 12.53 18.04
C HIS A 20 19.86 11.55 18.28
N PRO A 21 20.66 11.72 19.34
CA PRO A 21 21.81 10.84 19.63
C PRO A 21 21.43 9.37 19.84
N ILE A 22 20.16 9.06 20.11
CA ILE A 22 19.69 7.67 20.27
C ILE A 22 20.02 6.79 19.06
N TRP A 23 20.17 7.37 17.87
CA TRP A 23 20.49 6.62 16.65
C TRP A 23 21.99 6.34 16.48
N SER A 24 22.88 7.05 17.18
CA SER A 24 24.35 6.90 16.99
C SER A 24 24.89 5.55 17.47
N SER A 25 24.19 4.90 18.40
CA SER A 25 24.47 3.53 18.84
C SER A 25 23.93 2.46 17.88
N TRP A 26 23.15 2.84 16.88
CA TRP A 26 22.57 1.94 15.88
C TRP A 26 23.34 2.07 14.58
N ARG A 27 24.09 1.03 14.20
CA ARG A 27 24.75 0.97 12.88
C ARG A 27 23.69 0.72 11.80
N CYS A 28 23.03 1.78 11.36
CA CYS A 28 22.14 1.73 10.21
C CYS A 28 22.91 2.23 8.99
N SER A 29 22.97 1.44 7.91
CA SER A 29 23.46 1.94 6.64
C SER A 29 22.51 3.05 6.17
N ASP A 30 23.03 4.24 5.89
CA ASP A 30 22.22 5.35 5.42
C ASP A 30 21.74 5.05 3.99
N SER A 31 20.55 4.45 3.87
CA SER A 31 19.95 4.09 2.60
C SER A 31 18.64 4.84 2.43
N ARG A 32 18.64 5.81 1.51
CA ARG A 32 17.42 6.47 1.08
C ARG A 32 16.86 5.77 -0.15
N GLN A 33 15.61 5.34 -0.07
CA GLN A 33 14.90 4.74 -1.20
C GLN A 33 13.62 5.50 -1.50
N THR A 34 13.41 5.85 -2.77
CA THR A 34 12.13 6.37 -3.25
C THR A 34 11.18 5.21 -3.51
N LEU A 35 10.09 5.13 -2.73
CA LEU A 35 9.06 4.12 -2.90
C LEU A 35 7.90 4.69 -3.71
N ARG A 36 7.62 4.10 -4.88
CA ARG A 36 6.45 4.47 -5.70
C ARG A 36 5.34 3.46 -5.45
N SER A 37 4.16 3.94 -5.05
CA SER A 37 3.00 3.09 -4.80
C SER A 37 1.80 3.52 -5.66
N ILE A 38 1.01 2.56 -6.12
CA ILE A 38 -0.28 2.75 -6.80
C ILE A 38 -1.33 2.12 -5.91
N TYR A 39 -2.34 2.88 -5.54
CA TYR A 39 -3.49 2.39 -4.77
C TYR A 39 -4.66 2.14 -5.70
N PHE A 40 -5.35 1.04 -5.46
CA PHE A 40 -6.48 0.60 -6.26
C PHE A 40 -7.75 0.74 -5.45
N ASP A 41 -8.76 1.31 -6.07
CA ASP A 41 -10.14 1.28 -5.61
C ASP A 41 -11.06 1.45 -6.83
N THR A 42 -12.35 1.15 -6.66
CA THR A 42 -13.36 1.43 -7.68
C THR A 42 -13.69 2.92 -7.71
N ALA A 43 -14.49 3.35 -8.69
CA ALA A 43 -14.98 4.74 -8.73
C ALA A 43 -15.75 5.14 -7.47
N ASN A 44 -16.42 4.15 -6.85
CA ASN A 44 -17.28 4.32 -5.69
C ASN A 44 -16.57 4.03 -4.37
N ALA A 45 -15.26 3.77 -4.40
CA ALA A 45 -14.45 3.41 -3.24
C ALA A 45 -14.92 2.12 -2.52
N ASP A 46 -15.37 1.11 -3.29
CA ASP A 46 -15.95 -0.13 -2.75
C ASP A 46 -14.95 -0.90 -1.87
N LEU A 47 -13.64 -0.88 -2.19
CA LEU A 47 -12.64 -1.54 -1.35
C LEU A 47 -12.53 -0.83 0.00
N THR A 48 -12.39 0.49 0.00
CA THR A 48 -12.31 1.30 1.22
C THR A 48 -13.56 1.13 2.08
N ALA A 49 -14.75 1.16 1.47
CA ALA A 49 -16.02 0.97 2.16
C ALA A 49 -16.11 -0.42 2.84
N ALA A 50 -15.56 -1.45 2.21
CA ALA A 50 -15.48 -2.79 2.76
C ALA A 50 -14.29 -3.01 3.73
N GLY A 51 -13.49 -1.96 4.01
CA GLY A 51 -12.32 -2.05 4.89
C GLY A 51 -11.08 -2.71 4.27
N TYR A 52 -11.07 -2.88 2.95
CA TYR A 52 -9.96 -3.41 2.18
C TYR A 52 -9.02 -2.30 1.70
N ALA A 53 -7.77 -2.66 1.45
CA ALA A 53 -6.83 -1.83 0.72
C ALA A 53 -5.98 -2.69 -0.22
N LEU A 54 -5.85 -2.26 -1.47
CA LEU A 54 -5.01 -2.91 -2.48
C LEU A 54 -3.97 -1.92 -3.00
N ARG A 55 -2.69 -2.29 -2.90
CA ARG A 55 -1.57 -1.44 -3.30
C ARG A 55 -0.57 -2.22 -4.12
N LEU A 56 -0.07 -1.64 -5.19
CA LEU A 56 1.16 -2.06 -5.86
C LEU A 56 2.30 -1.11 -5.51
N ARG A 57 3.43 -1.63 -5.06
CA ARG A 57 4.64 -0.85 -4.77
C ARG A 57 5.78 -1.29 -5.68
N ARG A 58 6.45 -0.31 -6.29
CA ARG A 58 7.71 -0.48 -7.01
C ARG A 58 8.86 -0.53 -6.00
N VAL A 59 9.55 -1.66 -5.93
CA VAL A 59 10.78 -1.81 -5.12
C VAL A 59 11.92 -2.18 -6.05
N GLY A 60 12.81 -1.23 -6.34
CA GLY A 60 13.91 -1.41 -7.30
C GLY A 60 13.38 -1.84 -8.68
N ARG A 61 13.62 -3.10 -9.08
CA ARG A 61 13.12 -3.70 -10.34
C ARG A 61 11.88 -4.61 -10.22
N ARG A 62 11.37 -4.83 -9.01
CA ARG A 62 10.18 -5.66 -8.72
C ARG A 62 8.92 -4.86 -8.43
N TRP A 63 7.76 -5.48 -8.65
CA TRP A 63 6.45 -4.99 -8.23
C TRP A 63 5.91 -5.90 -7.14
N VAL A 64 5.59 -5.31 -5.99
CA VAL A 64 4.99 -6.03 -4.85
C VAL A 64 3.57 -5.55 -4.70
N GLN A 65 2.60 -6.47 -4.77
CA GLN A 65 1.23 -6.17 -4.39
C GLN A 65 1.03 -6.49 -2.91
N THR A 66 0.29 -5.62 -2.24
CA THR A 66 -0.15 -5.79 -0.85
C THR A 66 -1.66 -5.69 -0.85
N VAL A 67 -2.33 -6.72 -0.34
CA VAL A 67 -3.76 -6.69 -0.03
C VAL A 67 -3.92 -6.71 1.49
N LYS A 68 -4.73 -5.79 2.01
CA LYS A 68 -5.12 -5.72 3.41
C LYS A 68 -6.64 -5.87 3.49
N GLY A 69 -7.13 -6.71 4.39
CA GLY A 69 -8.56 -6.98 4.54
C GLY A 69 -8.85 -7.89 5.74
N GLY A 70 -10.09 -8.37 5.83
CA GLY A 70 -10.45 -9.44 6.77
C GLY A 70 -10.32 -9.14 8.27
N GLY A 71 -10.18 -7.87 8.69
CA GLY A 71 -9.99 -7.52 10.10
C GLY A 71 -10.44 -6.11 10.50
N GLY A 72 -10.61 -5.89 11.81
CA GLY A 72 -11.06 -4.61 12.37
C GLY A 72 -9.92 -3.61 12.64
N ALA A 73 -10.27 -2.34 12.85
CA ALA A 73 -9.34 -1.31 13.32
C ALA A 73 -9.92 -0.62 14.56
N GLY A 74 -9.11 -0.50 15.62
CA GLY A 74 -9.47 0.19 16.86
C GLY A 74 -8.25 0.81 17.53
N ALA A 75 -8.38 2.05 18.01
CA ALA A 75 -7.38 2.76 18.81
C ALA A 75 -5.94 2.81 18.25
N GLY A 76 -5.77 2.91 16.92
CA GLY A 76 -4.46 2.96 16.27
C GLY A 76 -3.74 1.60 16.13
N LEU A 77 -4.34 0.52 16.67
CA LEU A 77 -3.89 -0.85 16.46
C LEU A 77 -4.67 -1.46 15.30
N HIS A 78 -3.97 -1.70 14.20
CA HIS A 78 -4.55 -2.36 13.03
C HIS A 78 -4.30 -3.87 13.13
N ARG A 79 -5.35 -4.65 13.41
CA ARG A 79 -5.31 -6.12 13.28
C ARG A 79 -6.07 -6.50 12.02
N ARG A 80 -5.38 -6.41 10.88
CA ARG A 80 -5.89 -6.78 9.56
C ARG A 80 -5.05 -7.90 9.01
N ASP A 81 -5.67 -8.76 8.22
CA ASP A 81 -4.92 -9.69 7.41
C ASP A 81 -4.23 -8.91 6.30
N GLU A 82 -2.91 -9.05 6.26
CA GLU A 82 -2.06 -8.45 5.25
C GLU A 82 -1.34 -9.57 4.52
N PHE A 83 -1.37 -9.51 3.19
CA PHE A 83 -0.64 -10.44 2.35
C PHE A 83 0.10 -9.70 1.25
N GLU A 84 1.38 -10.02 1.10
CA GLU A 84 2.25 -9.49 0.06
C GLU A 84 2.65 -10.57 -0.93
N SER A 85 2.66 -10.22 -2.21
CA SER A 85 3.18 -11.09 -3.28
C SER A 85 3.84 -10.28 -4.40
N GLU A 86 4.86 -10.85 -5.02
CA GLU A 86 5.48 -10.26 -6.20
C GLU A 86 4.62 -10.51 -7.44
N VAL A 87 4.40 -9.47 -8.25
CA VAL A 87 3.65 -9.53 -9.51
C VAL A 87 4.50 -9.06 -10.69
N ARG A 88 4.07 -9.40 -11.91
CA ARG A 88 4.84 -9.13 -13.13
C ARG A 88 4.93 -7.65 -13.51
N GLY A 89 3.98 -6.83 -13.08
CA GLY A 89 3.86 -5.46 -13.56
C GLY A 89 2.95 -4.59 -12.70
N PRO A 90 2.60 -3.39 -13.18
CA PRO A 90 1.73 -2.45 -12.47
C PRO A 90 0.24 -2.85 -12.51
N GLN A 91 -0.08 -4.15 -12.54
CA GLN A 91 -1.45 -4.67 -12.49
C GLN A 91 -1.64 -5.61 -11.30
N PRO A 92 -2.75 -5.50 -10.55
CA PRO A 92 -3.10 -6.48 -9.54
C PRO A 92 -3.22 -7.88 -10.13
N ASP A 93 -2.72 -8.86 -9.40
CA ASP A 93 -2.84 -10.27 -9.74
C ASP A 93 -3.63 -10.99 -8.63
N PHE A 94 -4.94 -11.09 -8.84
CA PHE A 94 -5.85 -11.71 -7.86
C PHE A 94 -5.57 -13.19 -7.66
N THR A 95 -4.91 -13.87 -8.61
CA THR A 95 -4.56 -15.30 -8.48
C THR A 95 -3.47 -15.54 -7.45
N LYS A 96 -2.75 -14.49 -7.04
CA LYS A 96 -1.73 -14.53 -5.99
C LYS A 96 -2.24 -14.07 -4.63
N MET A 97 -3.53 -13.80 -4.48
CA MET A 97 -4.12 -13.46 -3.19
C MET A 97 -4.66 -14.75 -2.53
N PRO A 98 -4.53 -14.89 -1.19
CA PRO A 98 -5.12 -16.03 -0.49
C PRO A 98 -6.65 -15.92 -0.49
N ASP A 99 -7.35 -17.05 -0.53
CA ASP A 99 -8.82 -17.13 -0.62
C ASP A 99 -9.53 -16.27 0.42
N ARG A 100 -9.06 -16.28 1.67
CA ARG A 100 -9.60 -15.45 2.77
C ARG A 100 -9.62 -13.93 2.51
N LEU A 101 -8.78 -13.44 1.60
CA LEU A 101 -8.74 -12.04 1.16
C LEU A 101 -9.46 -11.82 -0.17
N LEU A 102 -9.83 -12.90 -0.86
CA LEU A 102 -10.72 -12.89 -2.01
C LEU A 102 -12.19 -13.03 -1.61
N ASP A 103 -12.50 -13.13 -0.32
CA ASP A 103 -13.85 -13.08 0.20
C ASP A 103 -14.41 -11.64 0.25
N GLY A 104 -15.73 -11.49 0.32
CA GLY A 104 -16.38 -10.18 0.38
C GLY A 104 -16.26 -9.37 -0.92
N VAL A 105 -15.80 -8.12 -0.84
CA VAL A 105 -15.78 -7.19 -1.99
C VAL A 105 -14.89 -7.66 -3.15
N LEU A 106 -13.83 -8.44 -2.87
CA LEU A 106 -12.91 -8.96 -3.88
C LEU A 106 -13.39 -10.27 -4.52
N ALA A 107 -14.48 -10.87 -4.02
CA ALA A 107 -15.13 -12.02 -4.64
C ALA A 107 -15.86 -11.61 -5.93
N ASP A 108 -16.34 -10.36 -5.98
CA ASP A 108 -17.08 -9.82 -7.12
C ASP A 108 -16.16 -9.60 -8.33
N ALA A 109 -16.44 -10.34 -9.42
CA ALA A 109 -15.72 -10.24 -10.67
C ALA A 109 -15.85 -8.84 -11.31
N THR A 110 -16.95 -8.13 -11.08
CA THR A 110 -17.19 -6.76 -11.55
C THR A 110 -16.23 -5.80 -10.87
N VAL A 111 -16.10 -5.88 -9.54
CA VAL A 111 -15.13 -5.09 -8.77
C VAL A 111 -13.72 -5.35 -9.30
N ARG A 112 -13.31 -6.61 -9.43
CA ARG A 112 -11.98 -6.96 -9.97
C ARG A 112 -11.76 -6.42 -11.39
N GLY A 113 -12.77 -6.49 -12.24
CA GLY A 113 -12.73 -5.92 -13.59
C GLY A 113 -12.51 -4.41 -13.61
N GLN A 114 -13.19 -3.67 -12.72
CA GLN A 114 -13.02 -2.22 -12.57
C GLN A 114 -11.61 -1.85 -12.08
N LEU A 115 -11.07 -2.59 -11.11
CA LEU A 115 -9.72 -2.37 -10.59
C LEU A 115 -8.64 -2.57 -11.67
N LEU A 116 -8.82 -3.55 -12.56
CA LEU A 116 -7.93 -3.79 -13.70
C LEU A 116 -8.05 -2.69 -14.77
N ALA A 117 -9.24 -2.12 -14.98
CA ALA A 117 -9.45 -1.01 -15.92
C ALA A 117 -8.67 0.25 -15.51
N ARG A 118 -8.58 0.54 -14.21
CA ARG A 118 -7.89 1.74 -13.70
C ARG A 118 -6.40 1.79 -14.02
N VAL A 119 -5.73 0.65 -14.16
CA VAL A 119 -4.34 0.62 -14.63
C VAL A 119 -4.23 1.08 -16.08
N ARG A 120 -5.18 0.68 -16.93
CA ARG A 120 -5.16 1.03 -18.35
C ARG A 120 -5.26 2.55 -18.51
N ASP A 121 -6.14 3.20 -17.74
CA ASP A 121 -6.30 4.66 -17.78
C ASP A 121 -5.03 5.38 -17.28
N ALA A 122 -4.44 4.90 -16.18
CA ALA A 122 -3.23 5.48 -15.59
C ALA A 122 -1.97 5.31 -16.45
N LEU A 123 -1.89 4.25 -17.26
CA LEU A 123 -0.76 4.00 -18.17
C LEU A 123 -0.93 4.69 -19.54
N HIS A 124 -2.14 5.11 -19.92
CA HIS A 124 -2.41 5.85 -21.17
C HIS A 124 -2.28 7.37 -21.02
N THR A 125 -2.01 7.90 -19.82
CA THR A 125 -1.80 9.34 -19.62
C THR A 125 -0.29 9.64 -19.74
N PRO A 126 0.19 10.29 -20.82
CA PRO A 126 1.56 10.79 -20.86
C PRO A 126 1.64 12.03 -19.97
N GLY A 127 2.48 11.98 -18.94
CA GLY A 127 2.92 13.16 -18.19
C GLY A 127 1.87 13.75 -17.24
N ALA A 128 1.87 13.29 -15.98
CA ALA A 128 1.32 14.10 -14.89
C ALA A 128 2.38 14.19 -13.78
N HIS A 129 3.15 15.28 -13.79
CA HIS A 129 3.89 15.76 -12.64
C HIS A 129 2.88 16.17 -11.56
N GLY A 130 2.69 15.29 -10.57
CA GLY A 130 1.82 15.53 -9.42
C GLY A 130 2.55 16.31 -8.34
N SER A 131 2.34 17.62 -8.34
CA SER A 131 2.70 18.58 -7.29
C SER A 131 2.09 18.20 -5.94
N SER A 132 2.91 18.30 -4.89
CA SER A 132 2.49 18.19 -3.49
C SER A 132 1.69 19.41 -3.06
N ARG A 133 0.59 19.19 -2.34
CA ARG A 133 0.13 20.10 -1.29
C ARG A 133 0.01 19.32 0.00
#